data_AF-A0A167X8S7-F1
#
_entry.id   AF-A0A167X8S7-F1
#
_cell.length_a   1.000
_cell.length_b   1.000
_cell.length_c   1.000
_cell.angle_alpha   90.00
_cell.angle_beta   90.00
_cell.angle_gamma   90.00
#
_symmetry.space_group_name_H-M   'P 1'
#
loop_
_entity.id
_entity.type
_entity.pdbx_description
1 polymer ?
#
loop_
_entity_poly.entity_id
_entity_poly.type
_entity_poly.pdbx_seq_one_letter_code
_entity_poly.pdbx_strand_id
1 'polypeptide(L)'
;MSASLAPECNELKERYDTCFLKWYSEEFLKRSPTTNEAKGKCDRLFKDYQSCLRLLTTAGQVALKQKGIDKLVEEAREDHKEADGLYMDKKP
;
A
#
# COMPACT_ATOMS: atom_id res chain seq x y z
N MET A 1 -3.59 -8.85 -13.59
CA MET A 1 -3.63 -8.34 -12.20
C MET A 1 -3.19 -9.46 -11.28
N SER A 2 -2.28 -9.20 -10.34
CA SER A 2 -1.82 -10.23 -9.39
C SER A 2 -2.91 -10.53 -8.36
N ALA A 3 -3.02 -11.79 -7.94
CA ALA A 3 -3.93 -12.16 -6.87
C ALA A 3 -3.49 -11.50 -5.55
N SER A 4 -4.46 -11.05 -4.77
CA SER A 4 -4.29 -10.66 -3.37
C SER A 4 -3.95 -11.89 -2.53
N LEU A 5 -3.33 -11.66 -1.38
CA LEU A 5 -3.07 -12.68 -0.37
C LEU A 5 -4.37 -13.34 0.13
N ALA A 6 -5.46 -12.57 0.11
CA ALA A 6 -6.80 -12.98 0.49
C ALA A 6 -7.73 -12.83 -0.73
N PRO A 7 -8.28 -13.94 -1.27
CA PRO A 7 -9.11 -13.93 -2.47
C PRO A 7 -10.30 -12.96 -2.43
N GLU A 8 -10.87 -12.75 -1.25
CA GLU A 8 -11.98 -11.84 -0.96
C GLU A 8 -11.62 -10.36 -1.16
N CYS A 9 -10.32 -10.00 -1.15
CA CYS A 9 -9.86 -8.64 -1.46
C CYS A 9 -9.41 -8.46 -2.91
N ASN A 10 -9.51 -9.48 -3.77
CA ASN A 10 -9.03 -9.41 -5.15
C ASN A 10 -9.69 -8.26 -5.95
N GLU A 11 -11.00 -8.07 -5.80
CA GLU A 11 -11.73 -7.04 -6.52
C GLU A 11 -11.30 -5.63 -6.08
N LEU A 12 -11.09 -5.43 -4.77
CA LEU A 12 -10.60 -4.15 -4.23
C LEU A 12 -9.16 -3.88 -4.64
N LYS A 13 -8.33 -4.93 -4.67
CA LYS A 13 -6.95 -4.86 -5.18
C LYS A 13 -6.91 -4.44 -6.64
N GLU A 14 -7.71 -5.07 -7.50
CA GLU A 14 -7.73 -4.77 -8.93
C GLU A 14 -8.16 -3.32 -9.21
N ARG A 15 -9.18 -2.82 -8.50
CA ARG A 15 -9.62 -1.43 -8.61
C ARG A 15 -8.53 -0.45 -8.17
N TYR A 16 -7.86 -0.74 -7.05
CA TYR A 16 -6.75 0.07 -6.55
C TYR A 16 -5.55 0.04 -7.51
N ASP A 17 -5.09 -1.14 -7.92
CA ASP A 17 -3.94 -1.32 -8.80
C ASP A 17 -4.15 -0.63 -10.15
N THR A 18 -5.37 -0.71 -10.70
CA THR A 18 -5.72 -0.03 -11.96
C THR A 18 -5.59 1.49 -11.82
N CYS A 19 -6.13 2.05 -10.73
CA CYS A 19 -5.98 3.48 -10.42
C CYS A 19 -4.52 3.86 -10.23
N PHE A 20 -3.78 3.07 -9.44
CA PHE A 20 -2.39 3.34 -9.10
C PHE A 20 -1.49 3.29 -10.33
N LEU A 21 -1.60 2.29 -11.20
CA LEU A 21 -0.76 2.17 -12.39
C LEU A 21 -0.98 3.31 -13.38
N LYS A 22 -2.24 3.76 -13.52
CA LYS A 22 -2.56 4.93 -14.35
C LYS A 22 -1.93 6.18 -13.76
N TRP A 23 -2.14 6.43 -12.47
CA TRP A 23 -1.52 7.56 -11.77
C TRP A 23 0.02 7.51 -11.83
N TYR A 24 0.60 6.33 -11.63
CA TYR A 24 2.04 6.13 -11.63
C TYR A 24 2.65 6.44 -13.00
N SER A 25 2.05 5.93 -14.07
CA SER A 25 2.55 6.10 -15.43
C SER A 25 2.28 7.48 -16.01
N GLU A 26 1.15 8.10 -15.67
CA GLU A 26 0.71 9.34 -16.29
C GLU A 26 1.05 10.60 -15.48
N GLU A 27 1.09 10.49 -14.16
CA GLU A 27 1.28 11.63 -13.26
C GLU A 27 2.64 11.54 -12.56
N PHE A 28 2.94 10.41 -11.91
CA PHE A 28 4.16 10.30 -11.10
C PHE A 28 5.44 10.26 -11.97
N LEU A 29 5.47 9.44 -13.02
CA LEU A 29 6.66 9.32 -13.89
C LEU A 29 6.81 10.45 -14.92
N LYS A 30 5.71 11.06 -15.36
CA LYS A 30 5.72 12.08 -16.42
C LYS A 30 5.72 13.51 -15.91
N ARG A 31 5.31 13.77 -14.66
CA ARG A 31 5.18 15.12 -14.10
C ARG A 31 6.32 15.42 -13.11
N SER A 32 6.91 16.60 -13.25
CA SER A 32 7.92 17.16 -12.34
C SER A 32 7.31 17.44 -10.95
N PRO A 33 8.08 17.40 -9.83
CA PRO A 33 7.60 17.04 -8.49
C PRO A 33 6.77 18.09 -7.71
N THR A 34 6.12 19.04 -8.38
CA THR A 34 5.62 20.26 -7.69
C THR A 34 4.11 20.38 -7.51
N THR A 35 3.28 19.50 -8.08
CA THR A 35 1.82 19.61 -7.91
C THR A 35 1.26 18.61 -6.89
N ASN A 36 0.99 19.11 -5.68
CA ASN A 36 0.28 18.40 -4.59
C ASN A 36 -1.10 17.86 -5.01
N GLU A 37 -1.65 18.30 -6.13
CA GLU A 37 -2.99 17.98 -6.64
C GLU A 37 -3.15 16.51 -7.09
N ALA A 38 -2.04 15.84 -7.44
CA ALA A 38 -2.04 14.43 -7.81
C ALA A 38 -1.91 13.49 -6.60
N LYS A 39 -1.55 14.02 -5.43
CA LYS A 39 -1.36 13.23 -4.20
C LYS A 39 -2.74 12.84 -3.66
N GLY A 40 -3.09 11.57 -3.80
CA GLY A 40 -4.30 11.00 -3.20
C GLY A 40 -5.47 10.69 -4.12
N LYS A 41 -5.27 10.71 -5.46
CA LYS A 41 -6.30 10.26 -6.43
C LYS A 41 -6.83 8.85 -6.12
N CYS A 42 -5.96 7.96 -5.65
CA CYS A 42 -6.30 6.58 -5.31
C CYS A 42 -6.41 6.32 -3.80
N ASP A 43 -6.37 7.35 -2.94
CA ASP A 43 -6.31 7.17 -1.49
C ASP A 43 -7.55 6.49 -0.92
N ARG A 44 -8.74 6.78 -1.48
CA ARG A 44 -9.97 6.11 -1.05
C ARG A 44 -9.93 4.61 -1.37
N LEU A 45 -9.58 4.28 -2.61
CA LEU A 45 -9.42 2.89 -3.06
C LEU A 45 -8.34 2.16 -2.27
N PHE A 46 -7.24 2.85 -1.95
CA PHE A 46 -6.18 2.32 -1.11
C PHE A 46 -6.67 2.05 0.30
N LYS A 47 -7.39 2.99 0.92
CA LYS A 47 -7.98 2.81 2.25
C LYS A 47 -8.99 1.68 2.28
N ASP A 48 -9.79 1.49 1.24
CA ASP A 48 -10.75 0.39 1.15
C ASP A 48 -10.04 -0.97 0.99
N TYR A 49 -9.04 -1.05 0.13
CA TYR A 49 -8.21 -2.26 -0.01
C TYR A 49 -7.41 -2.55 1.25
N GLN A 50 -6.75 -1.53 1.82
CA GLN A 50 -6.04 -1.61 3.09
C GLN A 50 -7.00 -2.01 4.22
N SER A 51 -8.24 -1.52 4.22
CA SER A 51 -9.25 -1.92 5.20
C SER A 51 -9.75 -3.33 4.93
N CYS A 52 -9.83 -3.82 3.70
CA CYS A 52 -10.12 -5.23 3.44
C CYS A 52 -9.00 -6.11 3.98
N LEU A 53 -7.74 -5.79 3.65
CA LEU A 53 -6.58 -6.43 4.24
C LEU A 53 -6.57 -6.30 5.76
N ARG A 54 -7.06 -5.18 6.32
CA ARG A 54 -7.07 -4.88 7.76
C ARG A 54 -8.29 -5.35 8.56
N LEU A 55 -9.43 -5.55 7.94
CA LEU A 55 -10.59 -6.22 8.53
C LEU A 55 -10.36 -7.72 8.47
N LEU A 56 -9.72 -8.18 7.40
CA LEU A 56 -8.90 -9.37 7.45
C LEU A 56 -7.60 -9.19 8.26
N THR A 57 -7.41 -8.12 9.05
CA THR A 57 -6.37 -7.96 10.11
C THR A 57 -6.89 -8.07 11.53
N THR A 58 -8.15 -7.74 11.83
CA THR A 58 -8.82 -8.34 13.01
C THR A 58 -8.93 -9.85 12.82
N ALA A 59 -9.05 -10.31 11.57
CA ALA A 59 -8.74 -11.66 11.11
C ALA A 59 -7.39 -11.80 10.36
N GLY A 60 -6.36 -11.00 10.66
CA GLY A 60 -5.02 -11.07 9.99
C GLY A 60 -3.89 -11.13 10.95
N GLN A 61 -4.27 -11.24 12.21
CA GLN A 61 -3.91 -12.47 12.87
C GLN A 61 -4.29 -13.73 12.07
N VAL A 62 -5.48 -13.90 11.49
CA VAL A 62 -5.82 -15.15 10.79
C VAL A 62 -5.11 -15.32 9.43
N ALA A 63 -5.14 -14.39 8.46
CA ALA A 63 -4.44 -14.64 7.17
C ALA A 63 -2.89 -14.60 7.24
N LEU A 64 -2.30 -13.61 7.93
CA LEU A 64 -0.85 -13.53 8.12
C LEU A 64 -0.33 -14.48 9.21
N LYS A 65 -1.04 -14.72 10.34
CA LYS A 65 -0.62 -15.79 11.28
C LYS A 65 -0.95 -17.20 10.80
N GLN A 66 -2.03 -17.45 10.03
CA GLN A 66 -2.20 -18.77 9.40
C GLN A 66 -1.00 -19.09 8.51
N LYS A 67 -0.42 -18.06 7.88
CA LYS A 67 0.82 -18.17 7.11
C LYS A 67 2.09 -17.96 7.94
N GLY A 68 2.00 -17.60 9.22
CA GLY A 68 3.13 -17.36 10.12
C GLY A 68 4.05 -16.20 9.77
N ILE A 69 3.61 -15.26 8.92
CA ILE A 69 4.44 -14.17 8.38
C ILE A 69 4.17 -12.81 9.02
N ASP A 70 3.22 -12.72 9.96
CA ASP A 70 2.84 -11.47 10.62
C ASP A 70 4.02 -10.80 11.32
N LYS A 71 4.76 -11.55 12.15
CA LYS A 71 5.93 -11.05 12.87
C LYS A 71 7.05 -10.61 11.92
N LEU A 72 7.32 -11.40 10.89
CA LEU A 72 8.36 -11.10 9.90
C LEU A 72 8.06 -9.81 9.12
N VAL A 73 6.79 -9.57 8.79
CA VAL A 73 6.37 -8.34 8.11
C VAL A 73 6.47 -7.13 9.03
N GLU A 74 6.21 -7.29 10.33
CA GLU A 74 6.34 -6.21 11.31
C GLU A 74 7.80 -5.86 11.57
N GLU A 75 8.64 -6.86 11.82
CA GLU A 75 10.10 -6.70 11.99
C GLU A 75 10.71 -6.02 10.76
N ALA A 76 10.43 -6.52 9.56
CA ALA A 76 10.94 -5.92 8.32
C ALA A 76 10.47 -4.47 8.08
N ARG A 77 9.33 -4.07 8.64
CA ARG A 77 8.84 -2.67 8.56
C ARG A 77 9.55 -1.75 9.54
N GLU A 78 9.98 -2.27 10.69
CA GLU A 78 10.68 -1.48 11.71
C GLU A 78 12.18 -1.38 11.43
N ASP A 79 12.80 -2.42 10.85
CA ASP A 79 14.26 -2.51 10.59
C ASP A 79 14.84 -1.30 9.84
N HIS A 80 14.08 -0.69 8.93
CA HIS A 80 14.52 0.44 8.11
C HIS A 80 13.84 1.78 8.46
N LYS A 81 12.96 1.80 9.45
CA LYS A 81 12.11 2.96 9.73
C LYS A 81 12.90 4.21 10.11
N GLU A 82 13.95 4.07 10.91
CA GLU A 82 14.82 5.19 11.30
C GLU A 82 15.64 5.71 10.11
N ALA A 83 16.17 4.81 9.27
CA ALA A 83 16.91 5.18 8.07
C ALA A 83 16.00 5.89 7.06
N ASP A 84 14.80 5.37 6.81
CA ASP A 84 13.80 5.95 5.92
C ASP A 84 13.36 7.34 6.39
N GLY A 85 13.17 7.53 7.71
CA GLY A 85 12.83 8.83 8.29
C GLY A 85 13.85 9.93 7.95
N LEU A 86 15.14 9.60 8.01
CA LEU A 86 16.22 10.54 7.67
C LEU A 86 16.21 10.99 6.20
N TYR A 87 15.65 10.19 5.29
CA TYR A 87 15.55 10.53 3.86
C TYR A 87 14.20 11.16 3.49
N MET A 88 13.13 10.85 4.21
CA MET A 88 11.79 11.42 3.99
C MET A 88 11.65 12.84 4.55
N ASP A 89 12.41 13.19 5.60
CA ASP A 89 12.43 14.55 6.17
C ASP A 89 13.36 15.53 5.43
N LYS A 90 14.20 15.04 4.50
CA LYS A 90 14.97 15.91 3.59
C LYS A 90 14.04 16.45 2.50
N LYS A 91 13.25 17.45 2.88
CA LYS A 91 12.58 18.35 1.95
C LYS A 91 13.64 18.97 1.01
N PRO A 92 13.48 18.93 -0.32
CA PRO A 92 14.14 19.91 -1.18
C PRO A 92 13.61 21.33 -0.90
#